data_AF-A0A7S1Z898-F1
#
_entry.id   AF-A0A7S1Z898-F1
#
_cell.length_a   1.000
_cell.length_b   1.000
_cell.length_c   1.000
_cell.angle_alpha   90.00
_cell.angle_beta   90.00
_cell.angle_gamma   90.00
#
_symmetry.space_group_name_H-M   'P 1'
#
loop_
_entity.id
_entity.type
_entity.pdbx_description
1 polymer ?
#
loop_
_entity_poly.entity_id
_entity_poly.type
_entity_poly.pdbx_seq_one_letter_code
_entity_poly.pdbx_strand_id
1 'polypeptide(L)'
;CRSGAPTRKTQGVIGTTTHRLFVTRLTLLFVTSLRPYGLPCHADSVLRIDPRTEEVTTIPLPPDSAIVKSKGGEGEERILGVLWKYHGGTICPLDGCIYAIPQCATRVLQIDPKNDEVTYVGPRLEGRYKWYGGLVGCDGAIYGIPQLSSEQLLVTSKDIFQNKYQKDSLVR
;
A
#
# COMPACT_ATOMS: atom_id res chain seq x y z
N CYS A 1 -45.65 52.96 56.67
CA CYS A 1 -46.84 52.55 55.90
C CYS A 1 -46.76 51.06 55.58
N ARG A 2 -47.79 50.30 55.95
CA ARG A 2 -47.91 48.85 55.70
C ARG A 2 -48.23 48.57 54.23
N SER A 3 -47.73 47.43 53.73
CA SER A 3 -48.43 46.39 52.92
C SER A 3 -47.39 45.74 52.00
N GLY A 4 -47.16 44.44 51.89
CA GLY A 4 -47.75 43.19 52.39
C GLY A 4 -47.12 42.12 51.48
N ALA A 5 -46.28 41.22 52.01
CA ALA A 5 -46.57 39.80 52.26
C ALA A 5 -46.58 38.91 50.97
N PRO A 6 -46.52 37.57 51.07
CA PRO A 6 -45.40 36.75 51.56
C PRO A 6 -45.07 35.55 50.60
N THR A 7 -44.20 34.64 51.06
CA THR A 7 -44.00 33.21 50.66
C THR A 7 -43.21 32.87 49.38
N ARG A 8 -42.42 31.78 49.27
CA ARG A 8 -41.76 30.82 50.20
C ARG A 8 -40.96 29.81 49.32
N LYS A 9 -39.88 29.25 49.87
CA LYS A 9 -39.15 28.02 49.46
C LYS A 9 -38.31 28.15 48.17
N THR A 10 -37.15 27.49 48.00
CA THR A 10 -36.69 26.18 48.48
C THR A 10 -35.16 26.11 48.43
N GLN A 11 -34.60 25.46 49.45
CA GLN A 11 -33.57 24.40 49.37
C GLN A 11 -32.52 24.45 48.25
N GLY A 12 -31.26 24.32 48.67
CA GLY A 12 -30.52 23.13 48.27
C GLY A 12 -29.12 23.34 47.68
N VAL A 13 -28.19 22.69 48.39
CA VAL A 13 -27.06 21.94 47.84
C VAL A 13 -25.75 22.70 47.64
N ILE A 14 -24.81 22.34 48.52
CA ILE A 14 -23.37 22.53 48.45
C ILE A 14 -22.88 22.07 47.07
N GLY A 15 -22.40 23.02 46.26
CA GLY A 15 -21.84 22.74 44.94
C GLY A 15 -20.53 21.98 45.08
N THR A 16 -20.58 20.66 44.88
CA THR A 16 -19.40 19.88 44.53
C THR A 16 -19.00 20.28 43.12
N THR A 17 -17.90 21.02 43.00
CA THR A 17 -17.31 21.36 41.70
C THR A 17 -16.72 20.08 41.13
N THR A 18 -17.53 19.34 40.37
CA THR A 18 -17.04 18.32 39.44
C THR A 18 -16.20 19.06 38.41
N HIS A 19 -14.88 19.01 38.55
CA HIS A 19 -13.99 19.29 37.43
C HIS A 19 -14.30 18.24 36.37
N ARG A 20 -15.18 18.63 35.43
CA ARG A 20 -15.37 17.95 34.16
C ARG A 20 -13.98 17.73 33.59
N LEU A 21 -13.57 16.47 33.53
CA LEU A 21 -12.59 15.99 32.56
C LEU A 21 -13.01 16.54 31.21
N PHE A 22 -12.35 17.62 30.80
CA PHE A 22 -12.35 18.10 29.44
C PHE A 22 -11.52 17.07 28.67
N VAL A 23 -12.13 15.90 28.43
CA VAL A 23 -11.71 15.01 27.36
C VAL A 23 -12.07 15.77 26.09
N THR A 24 -11.18 16.68 25.69
CA THR A 24 -11.27 17.35 24.41
C THR A 24 -11.37 16.26 23.37
N ARG A 25 -12.53 16.24 22.71
CA ARG A 25 -12.82 15.65 21.41
C ARG A 25 -11.65 15.85 20.43
N LEU A 26 -10.63 15.02 20.58
CA LEU A 26 -9.64 14.70 19.55
C LEU A 26 -9.41 13.18 19.52
N THR A 27 -10.39 12.43 20.02
CA THR A 27 -10.63 11.04 19.66
C THR A 27 -11.43 11.07 18.35
N LEU A 28 -11.01 10.31 17.33
CA LEU A 28 -11.66 10.09 16.01
C LEU A 28 -11.34 11.03 14.83
N LEU A 29 -10.07 11.13 14.43
CA LEU A 29 -9.74 11.24 12.98
C LEU A 29 -8.51 10.40 12.55
N PHE A 30 -7.81 9.75 13.48
CA PHE A 30 -6.73 8.80 13.17
C PHE A 30 -7.17 7.34 13.33
N VAL A 31 -8.38 7.00 12.88
CA VAL A 31 -8.62 5.64 12.38
C VAL A 31 -8.40 5.71 10.88
N THR A 32 -7.17 5.93 10.44
CA THR A 32 -6.83 5.48 9.10
C THR A 32 -6.79 3.96 9.20
N SER A 33 -7.95 3.32 9.03
CA SER A 33 -8.08 1.87 8.88
C SER A 33 -7.34 1.52 7.59
N LEU A 34 -6.02 1.45 7.67
CA LEU A 34 -5.20 0.93 6.60
C LEU A 34 -5.44 -0.58 6.64
N ARG A 35 -6.37 -1.03 5.81
CA ARG A 35 -6.63 -2.45 5.58
C ARG A 35 -5.34 -3.09 5.11
N PRO A 36 -4.81 -4.11 5.79
CA PRO A 36 -3.62 -4.79 5.33
C PRO A 36 -3.90 -5.54 4.03
N TYR A 37 -3.00 -5.40 3.06
CA TYR A 37 -2.99 -6.22 1.84
C TYR A 37 -1.74 -7.09 1.81
N GLY A 38 -1.93 -8.37 1.50
CA GLY A 38 -0.83 -9.31 1.26
C GLY A 38 -0.47 -9.34 -0.22
N LEU A 39 0.79 -9.02 -0.53
CA LEU A 39 1.28 -9.00 -1.91
C LEU A 39 1.32 -10.42 -2.51
N PRO A 40 0.97 -10.58 -3.79
CA PRO A 40 0.85 -11.87 -4.45
C PRO A 40 2.22 -12.41 -4.87
N CYS A 41 2.98 -12.99 -3.93
CA CYS A 41 4.34 -13.48 -4.21
C CYS A 41 4.37 -14.47 -5.37
N HIS A 42 3.56 -15.53 -5.30
CA HIS A 42 3.26 -16.41 -6.44
C HIS A 42 1.74 -16.54 -6.70
N ALA A 43 0.91 -16.00 -5.80
CA ALA A 43 -0.53 -16.13 -5.88
C ALA A 43 -1.12 -15.45 -7.13
N ASP A 44 -2.33 -15.88 -7.49
CA ASP A 44 -3.16 -15.25 -8.53
C ASP A 44 -4.13 -14.21 -7.96
N SER A 45 -3.95 -13.86 -6.68
CA SER A 45 -4.76 -12.88 -5.99
C SER A 45 -4.01 -12.17 -4.87
N VAL A 46 -4.41 -10.93 -4.59
CA VAL A 46 -3.99 -10.14 -3.43
C VAL A 46 -4.82 -10.55 -2.23
N LEU A 47 -4.20 -10.77 -1.07
CA LEU A 47 -4.92 -10.99 0.18
C LEU A 47 -5.43 -9.66 0.72
N ARG A 48 -6.70 -9.56 1.09
CA ARG A 48 -7.29 -8.40 1.78
C ARG A 48 -7.73 -8.83 3.17
N ILE A 49 -7.25 -8.13 4.19
CA ILE A 49 -7.59 -8.38 5.60
C ILE A 49 -8.35 -7.17 6.13
N ASP A 50 -9.53 -7.39 6.69
CA ASP A 50 -10.21 -6.39 7.51
C ASP A 50 -10.04 -6.78 8.99
N PRO A 51 -9.14 -6.12 9.74
CA PRO A 51 -8.87 -6.49 11.12
C PRO A 51 -10.02 -6.11 12.07
N ARG A 52 -10.99 -5.31 11.63
CA ARG A 52 -12.14 -4.91 12.44
C ARG A 52 -13.26 -5.94 12.38
N THR A 53 -13.44 -6.56 11.22
CA THR A 53 -14.45 -7.60 11.00
C THR A 53 -13.86 -9.01 11.05
N GLU A 54 -12.53 -9.13 11.16
CA GLU A 54 -11.78 -10.38 11.07
C GLU A 54 -11.98 -11.11 9.73
N GLU A 55 -12.45 -10.38 8.72
CA GLU A 55 -12.73 -10.92 7.40
C GLU A 55 -11.44 -11.00 6.59
N VAL A 56 -11.20 -12.16 5.98
CA VAL A 56 -10.10 -12.39 5.06
C VAL A 56 -10.67 -12.76 3.70
N THR A 57 -10.32 -11.98 2.69
CA THR A 57 -10.79 -12.14 1.31
C THR A 57 -9.62 -12.05 0.35
N THR A 58 -9.87 -12.35 -0.92
CA THR A 58 -8.86 -12.19 -1.96
C THR A 58 -9.41 -11.38 -3.12
N ILE A 59 -8.55 -10.57 -3.73
CA ILE A 59 -8.86 -9.79 -4.93
C ILE A 59 -8.06 -10.40 -6.08
N PRO A 60 -8.71 -10.93 -7.13
CA PRO A 60 -8.00 -11.58 -8.22
C PRO A 60 -7.11 -10.58 -8.97
N LEU A 61 -5.96 -11.06 -9.46
CA LEU A 61 -5.13 -10.24 -10.33
C LEU A 61 -5.82 -10.01 -11.68
N PRO A 62 -5.59 -8.84 -12.32
CA PRO A 62 -6.06 -8.63 -13.68
C PRO A 62 -5.46 -9.65 -14.64
N PRO A 63 -6.17 -9.94 -15.76
CA PRO A 63 -5.61 -10.70 -16.88
C PRO A 63 -4.28 -10.08 -17.33
N ASP A 64 -3.30 -10.89 -17.77
CA ASP A 64 -1.90 -10.47 -18.05
C ASP A 64 -0.95 -10.51 -16.84
N SER A 65 -1.29 -11.26 -15.77
CA SER A 65 -0.40 -11.58 -14.63
C SER A 65 0.83 -12.44 -14.99
N ALA A 66 1.17 -12.48 -16.27
CA ALA A 66 2.13 -13.38 -16.86
C ALA A 66 3.50 -13.22 -16.18
N ILE A 67 3.92 -14.31 -15.53
CA ILE A 67 5.33 -14.61 -15.34
C ILE A 67 5.93 -14.78 -16.73
N VAL A 68 7.12 -14.20 -16.97
CA VAL A 68 7.85 -14.41 -18.22
C VAL A 68 8.07 -15.90 -18.44
N LYS A 69 7.35 -16.51 -19.39
CA LYS A 69 7.56 -17.90 -19.80
C LYS A 69 8.98 -18.00 -20.38
N SER A 70 9.75 -18.97 -19.92
CA SER A 70 11.08 -19.20 -20.50
C SER A 70 10.83 -19.68 -21.91
N LYS A 71 11.47 -19.07 -22.90
CA LYS A 71 11.73 -19.77 -24.15
C LYS A 71 12.71 -20.91 -23.84
N GLY A 72 12.18 -22.01 -23.31
CA GLY A 72 12.85 -23.29 -23.38
C GLY A 72 12.74 -23.78 -24.82
N GLY A 73 13.83 -24.29 -25.38
CA GLY A 73 13.74 -25.09 -26.60
C GLY A 73 12.72 -26.21 -26.44
N GLU A 74 12.23 -26.70 -27.57
CA GLU A 74 11.25 -27.79 -27.67
C GLU A 74 11.57 -28.92 -26.70
N GLY A 75 10.70 -29.13 -25.70
CA GLY A 75 10.90 -30.15 -24.68
C GLY A 75 10.65 -29.65 -23.27
N GLU A 76 9.40 -29.81 -22.85
CA GLU A 76 8.89 -29.76 -21.46
C GLU A 76 9.03 -28.42 -20.73
N GLU A 77 7.86 -27.91 -20.32
CA GLU A 77 7.69 -26.86 -19.32
C GLU A 77 8.31 -27.33 -18.00
N ARG A 78 9.64 -27.23 -17.91
CA ARG A 78 10.32 -27.48 -16.65
C ARG A 78 9.80 -26.43 -15.68
N ILE A 79 9.01 -26.89 -14.72
CA ILE A 79 8.69 -26.23 -13.46
C ILE A 79 10.01 -26.09 -12.68
N LEU A 80 10.96 -25.33 -13.23
CA LEU A 80 12.20 -24.93 -12.57
C LEU A 80 11.77 -23.95 -11.48
N GLY A 81 11.40 -24.48 -10.32
CA GLY A 81 11.13 -23.74 -9.09
C GLY A 81 10.25 -22.51 -9.29
N VAL A 82 8.93 -22.69 -9.19
CA VAL A 82 7.90 -21.65 -8.98
C VAL A 82 8.46 -20.23 -8.90
N LEU A 83 8.53 -19.53 -10.05
CA LEU A 83 9.07 -18.17 -10.09
C LEU A 83 8.17 -17.23 -9.28
N TRP A 84 8.78 -16.38 -8.45
CA TRP A 84 8.05 -15.39 -7.65
C TRP A 84 7.75 -14.16 -8.51
N LYS A 85 6.47 -13.83 -8.64
CA LYS A 85 5.97 -12.66 -9.37
C LYS A 85 6.50 -11.37 -8.73
N TYR A 86 6.30 -11.22 -7.42
CA TYR A 86 6.63 -10.04 -6.64
C TYR A 86 7.28 -10.43 -5.31
N HIS A 87 8.43 -9.86 -4.96
CA HIS A 87 9.08 -10.10 -3.66
C HIS A 87 8.69 -9.07 -2.60
N GLY A 88 8.32 -7.87 -3.03
CA GLY A 88 8.01 -6.76 -2.16
C GLY A 88 7.35 -5.62 -2.91
N GLY A 89 6.94 -4.62 -2.15
CA GLY A 89 6.26 -3.44 -2.63
C GLY A 89 6.22 -2.38 -1.54
N THR A 90 5.75 -1.20 -1.89
CA THR A 90 5.64 -0.10 -0.93
C THR A 90 4.45 0.79 -1.26
N ILE A 91 4.04 1.60 -0.29
CA ILE A 91 2.96 2.58 -0.45
C ILE A 91 3.56 3.84 -1.08
N CYS A 92 2.95 4.33 -2.16
CA CYS A 92 3.31 5.65 -2.69
C CYS A 92 2.64 6.73 -1.83
N PRO A 93 3.40 7.67 -1.26
CA PRO A 93 2.84 8.74 -0.42
C PRO A 93 2.00 9.76 -1.22
N LEU A 94 2.09 9.75 -2.55
CA LEU A 94 1.43 10.74 -3.41
C LEU A 94 -0.04 10.39 -3.71
N ASP A 95 -0.39 9.10 -3.80
CA ASP A 95 -1.75 8.64 -4.10
C ASP A 95 -2.34 7.70 -3.04
N GLY A 96 -1.48 7.12 -2.18
CA GLY A 96 -1.86 6.15 -1.16
C GLY A 96 -1.99 4.71 -1.68
N CYS A 97 -1.65 4.46 -2.94
CA CYS A 97 -1.68 3.13 -3.54
C CYS A 97 -0.46 2.30 -3.14
N ILE A 98 -0.63 0.97 -3.10
CA ILE A 98 0.47 0.02 -2.89
C ILE A 98 0.97 -0.43 -4.25
N TYR A 99 2.28 -0.37 -4.46
CA TYR A 99 2.92 -0.81 -5.69
C TYR A 99 3.81 -2.03 -5.42
N ALA A 100 3.46 -3.17 -6.01
CA ALA A 100 4.27 -4.38 -5.96
C ALA A 100 5.31 -4.35 -7.08
N ILE A 101 6.59 -4.49 -6.70
CA ILE A 101 7.70 -4.41 -7.63
C ILE A 101 7.95 -5.78 -8.28
N PRO A 102 7.94 -5.86 -9.62
CA PRO A 102 7.97 -7.14 -10.32
C PRO A 102 9.36 -7.75 -10.33
N GLN A 103 9.47 -8.97 -9.82
CA GLN A 103 10.71 -9.73 -9.89
C GLN A 103 10.74 -10.57 -11.18
N CYS A 104 9.76 -11.47 -11.37
CA CYS A 104 9.54 -12.22 -12.61
C CYS A 104 8.21 -11.87 -13.30
N ALA A 105 7.34 -11.09 -12.66
CA ALA A 105 6.15 -10.55 -13.32
C ALA A 105 6.56 -9.58 -14.44
N THR A 106 5.71 -9.45 -15.45
CA THR A 106 5.94 -8.55 -16.58
C THR A 106 5.44 -7.13 -16.34
N ARG A 107 4.75 -6.82 -15.25
CA ARG A 107 4.22 -5.48 -14.98
C ARG A 107 4.29 -5.16 -13.49
N VAL A 108 4.32 -3.87 -13.16
CA VAL A 108 4.13 -3.40 -11.79
C VAL A 108 2.65 -3.53 -11.43
N LEU A 109 2.36 -4.07 -10.26
CA LEU A 109 1.00 -4.18 -9.73
C LEU A 109 0.70 -2.96 -8.87
N GLN A 110 -0.41 -2.28 -9.14
CA GLN A 110 -0.96 -1.24 -8.28
C GLN A 110 -2.18 -1.80 -7.54
N ILE A 111 -2.28 -1.52 -6.24
CA ILE A 111 -3.42 -1.84 -5.40
C ILE A 111 -3.93 -0.51 -4.84
N ASP A 112 -5.15 -0.13 -5.19
CA ASP A 112 -5.83 1.04 -4.63
C ASP A 112 -6.69 0.61 -3.42
N PRO A 113 -6.25 0.91 -2.18
CA PRO A 113 -6.99 0.53 -0.99
C PRO A 113 -8.30 1.31 -0.80
N LYS A 114 -8.55 2.39 -1.55
CA LYS A 114 -9.81 3.16 -1.45
C LYS A 114 -10.99 2.40 -2.04
N ASN A 115 -10.74 1.67 -3.13
CA ASN A 115 -11.78 1.02 -3.92
C ASN A 115 -11.61 -0.51 -4.03
N ASP A 116 -10.61 -1.08 -3.34
CA ASP A 116 -10.21 -2.49 -3.48
C ASP A 116 -9.88 -2.87 -4.93
N GLU A 117 -9.28 -1.92 -5.67
CA GLU A 117 -8.94 -2.13 -7.08
C GLU A 117 -7.49 -2.62 -7.22
N VAL A 118 -7.28 -3.59 -8.10
CA VAL A 118 -5.96 -4.12 -8.44
C VAL A 118 -5.77 -3.96 -9.93
N THR A 119 -4.73 -3.23 -10.34
CA THR A 119 -4.46 -2.91 -11.74
C THR A 119 -2.99 -3.10 -12.08
N TYR A 120 -2.67 -3.15 -13.38
CA TYR A 120 -1.28 -3.01 -13.82
C TYR A 120 -1.02 -1.60 -14.30
N VAL A 121 0.18 -1.11 -14.00
CA VAL A 121 0.64 0.21 -14.40
C VAL A 121 1.88 0.10 -15.27
N GLY A 122 2.02 1.05 -16.19
CA GLY A 122 3.22 1.19 -17.03
C GLY A 122 3.39 0.11 -18.11
N PRO A 123 4.58 0.09 -18.76
CA PRO A 123 4.88 -0.83 -19.86
C PRO A 123 5.13 -2.27 -19.36
N ARG A 124 5.28 -3.20 -20.31
CA ARG A 124 5.77 -4.56 -20.00
C ARG A 124 7.27 -4.51 -19.73
N LEU A 125 7.68 -5.14 -18.64
CA LEU A 125 9.03 -5.21 -18.11
C LEU A 125 9.54 -6.65 -18.27
N GLU A 126 10.15 -6.92 -19.42
CA GLU A 126 10.65 -8.25 -19.77
C GLU A 126 11.85 -8.67 -18.92
N GLY A 127 12.08 -9.98 -18.79
CA GLY A 127 13.18 -10.54 -18.00
C GLY A 127 12.78 -11.02 -16.60
N ARG A 128 13.74 -11.65 -15.91
CA ARG A 128 13.56 -12.38 -14.65
C ARG A 128 14.52 -11.87 -13.59
N TYR A 129 14.18 -12.08 -12.31
CA TYR A 129 15.02 -11.70 -11.17
C TYR A 129 15.42 -10.21 -11.20
N LYS A 130 14.49 -9.35 -11.64
CA LYS A 130 14.82 -7.96 -11.98
C LYS A 130 15.12 -7.13 -10.73
N TRP A 131 14.12 -6.97 -9.87
CA TRP A 131 14.21 -6.22 -8.62
C TRP A 131 13.70 -7.06 -7.44
N TYR A 132 14.28 -6.83 -6.27
CA TYR A 132 13.88 -7.53 -5.04
C TYR A 132 12.73 -6.82 -4.29
N GLY A 133 12.54 -5.52 -4.54
CA GLY A 133 11.54 -4.69 -3.88
C GLY A 133 11.68 -3.23 -4.31
N GLY A 134 10.99 -2.33 -3.61
CA GLY A 134 11.02 -0.90 -3.89
C GLY A 134 11.15 -0.06 -2.62
N LEU A 135 11.80 1.10 -2.76
CA LEU A 135 11.94 2.10 -1.69
C LEU A 135 11.39 3.44 -2.13
N VAL A 136 10.71 4.14 -1.24
CA VAL A 136 10.19 5.49 -1.50
C VAL A 136 11.32 6.49 -1.34
N GLY A 137 11.57 7.30 -2.36
CA GLY A 137 12.48 8.43 -2.32
C GLY A 137 11.84 9.67 -1.69
N CYS A 138 12.65 10.69 -1.43
CA CYS A 138 12.16 11.97 -0.87
C CYS A 138 11.22 12.73 -1.82
N ASP A 139 11.25 12.39 -3.11
CA ASP A 139 10.37 12.87 -4.17
C ASP A 139 9.01 12.16 -4.21
N GLY A 140 8.80 11.14 -3.36
CA GLY A 140 7.59 10.33 -3.33
C GLY A 140 7.53 9.26 -4.43
N ALA A 141 8.56 9.15 -5.26
CA ALA A 141 8.69 8.07 -6.23
C ALA A 141 9.22 6.79 -5.59
N ILE A 142 8.97 5.66 -6.22
CA ILE A 142 9.40 4.34 -5.77
C ILE A 142 10.53 3.86 -6.67
N TYR A 143 11.66 3.56 -6.06
CA TYR A 143 12.88 3.11 -6.71
C TYR A 143 13.04 1.61 -6.50
N GLY A 144 13.05 0.84 -7.60
CA GLY A 144 13.28 -0.60 -7.54
C GLY A 144 14.72 -0.93 -7.12
N ILE A 145 14.89 -1.82 -6.15
CA ILE A 145 16.21 -2.31 -5.72
C ILE A 145 16.63 -3.44 -6.68
N PRO A 146 17.68 -3.26 -7.50
CA PRO A 146 18.08 -4.26 -8.49
C PRO A 146 18.58 -5.54 -7.82
N GLN A 147 18.22 -6.70 -8.39
CA GLN A 147 18.78 -8.00 -8.03
C GLN A 147 19.72 -8.48 -9.14
N LEU A 148 19.19 -8.76 -10.34
CA LEU A 148 19.97 -9.07 -11.55
C LEU A 148 19.66 -8.11 -12.71
N SER A 149 18.78 -7.13 -12.50
CA SER A 149 18.52 -6.09 -13.51
C SER A 149 19.71 -5.15 -13.66
N SER A 150 20.11 -4.86 -14.90
CA SER A 150 21.00 -3.75 -15.26
C SER A 150 20.25 -2.42 -15.44
N GLU A 151 18.93 -2.43 -15.25
CA GLU A 151 18.04 -1.29 -15.40
C GLU A 151 17.49 -0.85 -14.04
N GLN A 152 17.48 0.47 -13.81
CA GLN A 152 16.80 1.10 -12.70
C GLN A 152 15.31 1.19 -13.02
N LEU A 153 14.48 0.73 -12.08
CA LEU A 153 13.04 0.95 -12.11
C LEU A 153 12.70 2.17 -11.27
N LEU A 154 11.91 3.07 -11.85
CA LEU A 154 11.31 4.22 -11.19
C LEU A 154 9.80 4.15 -11.40
N VAL A 155 9.04 4.12 -10.32
CA VAL A 155 7.57 4.10 -10.32
C VAL A 155 7.08 5.37 -9.65
N THR A 156 6.23 6.12 -10.32
CA THR A 156 5.55 7.30 -9.76
C THR A 156 4.05 7.08 -9.81
N SER A 157 3.28 7.94 -9.13
CA SER A 157 1.81 7.87 -9.15
C SER A 157 1.19 8.09 -10.54
N LYS A 158 1.95 8.61 -11.50
CA LYS A 158 1.46 8.93 -12.86
C LYS A 158 2.15 8.11 -13.96
N ASP A 159 3.43 7.79 -13.78
CA ASP A 159 4.26 7.18 -14.82
C ASP A 159 5.26 6.16 -14.24
N ILE A 160 5.68 5.21 -15.07
CA ILE A 160 6.75 4.25 -14.77
C ILE A 160 7.86 4.41 -15.79
N PHE A 161 9.09 4.58 -15.30
CA PHE A 161 10.29 4.71 -16.10
C PHE A 161 11.24 3.55 -15.82
N GLN A 162 11.80 2.98 -16.89
CA GLN A 162 12.96 2.11 -16.84
C GLN A 162 14.11 2.82 -17.51
N ASN A 163 15.17 3.09 -16.74
CA ASN A 163 16.39 3.64 -17.29
C ASN A 163 17.51 2.63 -17.10
N LYS A 164 18.23 2.33 -18.18
CA LYS A 164 19.50 1.62 -18.08
C LYS A 164 20.44 2.44 -17.20
N TYR A 165 21.16 1.78 -16.30
CA TYR A 165 22.27 2.42 -15.62
C TYR A 165 23.28 2.87 -16.69
N GLN A 166 23.33 4.18 -16.98
CA GLN A 166 24.48 4.75 -17.71
C GLN A 166 25.61 4.83 -16.70
N LYS A 167 26.58 3.91 -16.85
CA LYS A 167 27.82 3.93 -16.09
C LYS A 167 28.72 5.03 -16.67
N ASP A 168 28.27 6.28 -16.61
CA ASP A 168 29.10 7.42 -17.00
C ASP A 168 30.17 7.60 -15.92
N SER A 169 31.33 7.01 -16.23
CA SER A 169 32.67 7.36 -15.76
C SER A 169 32.74 8.16 -14.46
N LEU A 170 32.61 7.49 -13.31
CA LEU A 170 33.37 7.86 -12.13
C LEU A 170 34.80 7.33 -12.30
N VAL A 171 35.54 7.94 -13.21
CA VAL A 171 37.01 7.99 -13.17
C VAL A 171 37.33 9.48 -13.23
N ARG A 172 37.59 10.06 -12.07
CA ARG A 172 38.30 11.33 -11.97
C ARG A 172 39.76 11.11 -12.32
#